data_AF-A0A2E4IYY6-F1
#
_entry.id   AF-A0A2E4IYY6-F1
#
_cell.length_a   1.000
_cell.length_b   1.000
_cell.length_c   1.000
_cell.angle_alpha   90.00
_cell.angle_beta   90.00
_cell.angle_gamma   90.00
#
_symmetry.space_group_name_H-M   'P 1'
#
loop_
_entity.id
_entity.type
_entity.pdbx_description
1 polymer ?
#
loop_
_entity_poly.entity_id
_entity_poly.type
_entity_poly.pdbx_seq_one_letter_code
_entity_poly.pdbx_strand_id
1 'polypeptide(L)'
;MNIENPYAGAPFGSSLRGNLHSHTTASDGKSPIQDVINKYADAGHDFLMISDHDIVTKGEDYAKIDNSGLILIPGNEVTRNGPHLLHVGAETVVEPDEDRQTIIDNINTVGGFAVINHPNWEQDFNHCSFENLAKWQNYLGMEIFNATIGRLDGSQFATDKWDRLLSSGRRVWGFANDDSHLLSEDVNMGWNMVCTADRSVAGLMDAFQRGCFYGSTGVTIDNITVTGNSIKVEAANADRIIAFHHVGREIAHVEGSSLEIEVTEKSKYVRFECLGHGLQAAWTQPFYIS
;
A
#
# COMPACT_ATOMS: atom_id res chain seq x y z
N MET A 1 15.30 -19.82 14.64
CA MET A 1 14.31 -19.07 13.86
C MET A 1 14.04 -17.73 14.51
N ASN A 2 14.10 -16.67 13.71
CA ASN A 2 13.71 -15.32 14.08
C ASN A 2 12.58 -14.87 13.13
N ILE A 3 11.47 -14.38 13.71
CA ILE A 3 10.34 -13.81 12.97
C ILE A 3 10.41 -12.30 13.13
N GLU A 4 10.74 -11.59 12.06
CA GLU A 4 10.63 -10.13 12.04
C GLU A 4 9.16 -9.74 11.90
N ASN A 5 8.60 -9.25 13.01
CA ASN A 5 7.20 -8.83 13.09
C ASN A 5 7.09 -7.31 12.84
N PRO A 6 6.55 -6.87 11.69
CA PRO A 6 6.37 -5.44 11.43
C PRO A 6 5.27 -4.80 12.31
N TYR A 7 4.46 -5.62 12.99
CA TYR A 7 3.38 -5.21 13.89
C TYR A 7 3.76 -5.28 15.37
N ALA A 8 5.03 -5.40 15.71
CA ALA A 8 5.46 -5.47 17.11
C ALA A 8 5.03 -4.20 17.87
N GLY A 9 4.11 -4.37 18.83
CA GLY A 9 3.52 -3.26 19.61
C GLY A 9 2.52 -2.40 18.84
N ALA A 10 2.01 -2.86 17.69
CA ALA A 10 1.05 -2.13 16.87
C ALA A 10 -0.27 -1.83 17.63
N PRO A 11 -0.75 -0.58 17.64
CA PRO A 11 -2.01 -0.22 18.26
C PRO A 11 -3.18 -0.42 17.28
N PHE A 12 -3.54 -1.67 16.96
CA PHE A 12 -4.56 -2.00 15.94
C PHE A 12 -5.88 -1.21 16.12
N GLY A 13 -6.34 -1.04 17.37
CA GLY A 13 -7.54 -0.27 17.71
C GLY A 13 -7.44 1.26 17.53
N SER A 14 -6.30 1.78 17.09
CA SER A 14 -6.07 3.20 16.76
C SER A 14 -5.44 3.37 15.39
N SER A 15 -5.63 2.38 14.49
CA SER A 15 -5.10 2.46 13.13
C SER A 15 -5.72 3.62 12.36
N LEU A 16 -4.91 4.29 11.55
CA LEU A 16 -5.33 5.37 10.67
C LEU A 16 -5.60 4.79 9.28
N ARG A 17 -6.77 5.08 8.73
CA ARG A 17 -7.17 4.66 7.40
C ARG A 17 -6.81 5.73 6.39
N GLY A 18 -6.25 5.38 5.23
CA GLY A 18 -5.94 6.39 4.23
C GLY A 18 -5.50 5.86 2.88
N ASN A 19 -5.52 6.75 1.90
CA ASN A 19 -5.14 6.47 0.52
C ASN A 19 -3.92 7.28 0.12
N LEU A 20 -3.05 6.69 -0.73
CA LEU A 20 -1.86 7.37 -1.24
C LEU A 20 -1.93 7.68 -2.74
N HIS A 21 -2.97 7.23 -3.45
CA HIS A 21 -3.05 7.35 -4.90
C HIS A 21 -4.40 7.97 -5.28
N SER A 22 -4.40 9.28 -5.58
CA SER A 22 -5.59 10.02 -5.96
C SER A 22 -5.25 11.23 -6.85
N HIS A 23 -6.05 11.46 -7.89
CA HIS A 23 -5.80 12.48 -8.90
C HIS A 23 -6.87 13.57 -8.89
N THR A 24 -6.46 14.78 -9.26
CA THR A 24 -7.32 15.96 -9.33
C THR A 24 -7.34 16.51 -10.75
N THR A 25 -8.03 17.63 -10.96
CA THR A 25 -7.97 18.38 -12.22
C THR A 25 -6.60 18.99 -12.53
N ALA A 26 -5.60 18.86 -11.64
CA ALA A 26 -4.25 19.34 -11.91
C ALA A 26 -3.48 18.41 -12.88
N SER A 27 -3.74 17.09 -12.88
CA SER A 27 -3.36 16.18 -13.96
C SER A 27 -4.56 15.79 -14.83
N ASP A 28 -5.21 14.68 -14.53
CA ASP A 28 -6.18 14.01 -15.39
C ASP A 28 -7.41 13.46 -14.64
N GLY A 29 -7.44 13.61 -13.32
CA GLY A 29 -8.64 13.47 -12.50
C GLY A 29 -9.74 14.47 -12.93
N LYS A 30 -10.99 14.16 -12.59
CA LYS A 30 -12.16 14.94 -13.05
C LYS A 30 -12.74 15.89 -12.02
N SER A 31 -12.15 15.97 -10.84
CA SER A 31 -12.64 16.80 -9.74
C SER A 31 -11.55 17.71 -9.17
N PRO A 32 -11.90 18.96 -8.79
CA PRO A 32 -10.99 19.85 -8.06
C PRO A 32 -10.47 19.21 -6.76
N ILE A 33 -9.27 19.61 -6.34
CA ILE A 33 -8.60 19.09 -5.13
C ILE A 33 -9.49 19.09 -3.88
N GLN A 34 -10.27 20.16 -3.66
CA GLN A 34 -11.15 20.25 -2.48
C GLN A 34 -12.27 19.19 -2.51
N ASP A 35 -12.82 18.89 -3.68
CA ASP A 35 -13.88 17.88 -3.82
C ASP A 35 -13.32 16.48 -3.58
N VAL A 36 -12.08 16.21 -4.01
CA VAL A 36 -11.37 14.95 -3.73
C VAL A 36 -11.14 14.79 -2.22
N ILE A 37 -10.59 15.82 -1.55
CA ILE A 37 -10.37 15.82 -0.10
C ILE A 37 -11.68 15.58 0.67
N ASN A 38 -12.75 16.30 0.32
CA ASN A 38 -14.05 16.15 0.96
C ASN A 38 -14.61 14.74 0.78
N LYS A 39 -14.49 14.17 -0.42
CA LYS A 39 -14.98 12.81 -0.70
C LYS A 39 -14.29 11.76 0.16
N TYR A 40 -12.97 11.86 0.35
CA TYR A 40 -12.24 10.93 1.21
C TYR A 40 -12.54 11.14 2.71
N ALA A 41 -12.69 12.39 3.15
CA ALA A 41 -13.12 12.71 4.51
C ALA A 41 -14.53 12.17 4.81
N ASP A 42 -15.49 12.37 3.91
CA ASP A 42 -16.86 11.84 4.02
C ASP A 42 -16.89 10.31 4.02
N ALA A 43 -15.93 9.68 3.36
CA ALA A 43 -15.73 8.23 3.35
C ALA A 43 -15.04 7.70 4.63
N GLY A 44 -14.70 8.57 5.58
CA GLY A 44 -14.09 8.21 6.87
C GLY A 44 -12.61 7.86 6.79
N HIS A 45 -11.86 8.45 5.85
CA HIS A 45 -10.40 8.35 5.87
C HIS A 45 -9.82 9.32 6.91
N ASP A 46 -8.66 8.98 7.45
CA ASP A 46 -7.86 9.78 8.38
C ASP A 46 -6.72 10.52 7.66
N PHE A 47 -6.25 9.99 6.53
CA PHE A 47 -5.21 10.61 5.72
C PHE A 47 -5.43 10.41 4.21
N LEU A 48 -4.83 11.31 3.43
CA LEU A 48 -4.87 11.28 1.97
C LEU A 48 -3.57 11.86 1.39
N MET A 49 -3.13 11.33 0.26
CA MET A 49 -2.14 11.97 -0.60
C MET A 49 -2.79 12.28 -1.95
N ILE A 50 -2.74 13.55 -2.36
CA ILE A 50 -2.96 13.94 -3.75
C ILE A 50 -1.69 13.61 -4.51
N SER A 51 -1.83 12.84 -5.59
CA SER A 51 -0.73 12.24 -6.33
C SER A 51 -0.77 12.56 -7.82
N ASP A 52 -1.20 13.78 -8.18
CA ASP A 52 -1.29 14.22 -9.59
C ASP A 52 0.02 13.92 -10.36
N HIS A 53 -0.13 13.50 -11.63
CA HIS A 53 1.00 13.11 -12.48
C HIS A 53 2.06 14.21 -12.61
N ASP A 54 3.26 13.90 -12.12
CA ASP A 54 4.48 14.72 -12.12
C ASP A 54 4.31 16.11 -11.49
N ILE A 55 3.26 16.32 -10.68
CA ILE A 55 2.96 17.59 -10.02
C ILE A 55 2.96 17.35 -8.50
N VAL A 56 4.00 17.86 -7.83
CA VAL A 56 4.11 17.74 -6.37
C VAL A 56 3.12 18.67 -5.68
N THR A 57 2.20 18.08 -4.93
CA THR A 57 1.40 18.81 -3.94
C THR A 57 2.13 18.74 -2.60
N LYS A 58 2.70 19.87 -2.17
CA LYS A 58 3.58 19.97 -0.98
C LYS A 58 2.87 20.59 0.22
N GLY A 59 3.52 20.56 1.39
CA GLY A 59 2.93 21.05 2.64
C GLY A 59 2.43 22.50 2.59
N GLU A 60 3.14 23.39 1.89
CA GLU A 60 2.71 24.80 1.74
C GLU A 60 1.48 25.00 0.86
N ASP A 61 1.17 24.04 -0.02
CA ASP A 61 -0.05 24.07 -0.84
C ASP A 61 -1.25 23.58 -0.02
N TYR A 62 -1.07 22.49 0.73
CA TYR A 62 -2.09 22.03 1.68
C TYR A 62 -2.39 23.05 2.79
N ALA A 63 -1.42 23.86 3.21
CA ALA A 63 -1.66 24.93 4.18
C ALA A 63 -2.68 25.99 3.71
N LYS A 64 -3.01 26.03 2.41
CA LYS A 64 -3.98 26.95 1.80
C LYS A 64 -5.34 26.30 1.53
N ILE A 65 -5.51 25.02 1.85
CA ILE A 65 -6.67 24.19 1.51
C ILE A 65 -7.33 23.73 2.82
N ASP A 66 -8.66 23.60 2.82
CA ASP A 66 -9.33 22.97 3.95
C ASP A 66 -9.08 21.45 3.91
N ASN A 67 -8.40 20.93 4.92
CA ASN A 67 -8.04 19.52 4.97
C ASN A 67 -9.21 18.61 5.38
N SER A 68 -10.36 19.18 5.77
CA SER A 68 -11.56 18.43 6.17
C SER A 68 -11.27 17.39 7.27
N GLY A 69 -10.29 17.67 8.14
CA GLY A 69 -9.85 16.78 9.22
C GLY A 69 -8.86 15.69 8.81
N LEU A 70 -8.46 15.61 7.55
CA LEU A 70 -7.47 14.66 7.05
C LEU A 70 -6.04 15.11 7.36
N ILE A 71 -5.16 14.13 7.56
CA ILE A 71 -3.72 14.31 7.46
C ILE A 71 -3.36 14.26 5.96
N LEU A 72 -2.97 15.40 5.39
CA LEU A 72 -2.60 15.48 3.97
C LEU A 72 -1.09 15.23 3.82
N ILE A 73 -0.74 14.14 3.16
CA ILE A 73 0.65 13.73 2.91
C ILE A 73 1.12 14.41 1.61
N PRO A 74 2.28 15.11 1.62
CA PRO A 74 2.91 15.63 0.40
C PRO A 74 3.27 14.51 -0.59
N GLY A 75 3.12 14.74 -1.88
CA GLY A 75 3.48 13.72 -2.87
C GLY A 75 3.09 14.05 -4.30
N ASN A 76 3.42 13.11 -5.18
CA ASN A 76 2.98 13.01 -6.57
C ASN A 76 3.10 11.58 -7.08
N GLU A 77 2.55 11.33 -8.26
CA GLU A 77 2.91 10.16 -9.07
C GLU A 77 3.92 10.58 -10.14
N VAL A 78 5.05 9.89 -10.23
CA VAL A 78 6.04 10.07 -11.29
C VAL A 78 5.69 9.14 -12.45
N THR A 79 5.33 9.74 -13.59
CA THR A 79 4.63 9.04 -14.68
C THR A 79 5.38 9.11 -15.99
N ARG A 80 5.86 10.28 -16.41
CA ARG A 80 6.56 10.41 -17.70
C ARG A 80 7.75 9.46 -17.82
N ASN A 81 8.00 8.96 -19.03
CA ASN A 81 9.18 8.19 -19.45
C ASN A 81 9.30 6.74 -18.92
N GLY A 82 8.26 6.15 -18.33
CA GLY A 82 8.33 4.75 -17.88
C GLY A 82 7.14 4.31 -17.04
N PRO A 83 7.22 3.15 -16.37
CA PRO A 83 6.17 2.73 -15.45
C PRO A 83 6.06 3.68 -14.27
N HIS A 84 4.87 3.77 -13.70
CA HIS A 84 4.55 4.75 -12.68
C HIS A 84 5.06 4.36 -11.29
N LEU A 85 5.35 5.37 -10.47
CA LEU A 85 5.63 5.21 -9.05
C LEU A 85 5.15 6.44 -8.27
N LEU A 86 4.70 6.25 -7.03
CA LEU A 86 4.46 7.36 -6.10
C LEU A 86 5.78 7.83 -5.50
N HIS A 87 5.96 9.14 -5.39
CA HIS A 87 6.90 9.76 -4.46
C HIS A 87 6.10 10.23 -3.24
N VAL A 88 6.10 9.42 -2.19
CA VAL A 88 5.38 9.71 -0.95
C VAL A 88 6.25 10.55 -0.03
N GLY A 89 5.70 11.64 0.51
CA GLY A 89 6.44 12.62 1.33
C GLY A 89 7.25 13.61 0.50
N ALA A 90 6.85 13.90 -0.74
CA ALA A 90 7.59 14.79 -1.64
C ALA A 90 7.41 16.27 -1.27
N GLU A 91 8.51 16.96 -0.97
CA GLU A 91 8.52 18.43 -0.80
C GLU A 91 9.11 19.16 -2.02
N THR A 92 9.72 18.41 -2.95
CA THR A 92 10.34 18.90 -4.17
C THR A 92 10.09 17.93 -5.32
N VAL A 93 9.99 18.44 -6.54
CA VAL A 93 9.87 17.62 -7.75
C VAL A 93 11.19 16.87 -7.99
N VAL A 94 11.09 15.55 -8.15
CA VAL A 94 12.13 14.74 -8.79
C VAL A 94 11.77 14.63 -10.28
N GLU A 95 12.65 15.10 -11.15
CA GLU A 95 12.37 15.10 -12.59
C GLU A 95 12.20 13.66 -13.14
N PRO A 96 11.14 13.39 -13.93
CA PRO A 96 10.91 12.06 -14.48
C PRO A 96 11.98 11.65 -15.51
N ASP A 97 12.50 10.44 -15.35
CA ASP A 97 13.55 9.85 -16.19
C ASP A 97 13.18 8.42 -16.65
N GLU A 98 13.71 7.96 -17.78
CA GLU A 98 13.47 6.57 -18.22
C GLU A 98 14.13 5.54 -17.30
N ASP A 99 15.25 5.91 -16.67
CA ASP A 99 15.89 5.11 -15.65
C ASP A 99 15.21 5.31 -14.29
N ARG A 100 14.21 4.46 -14.03
CA ARG A 100 13.49 4.49 -12.75
C ARG A 100 14.38 4.22 -11.53
N GLN A 101 15.54 3.56 -11.67
CA GLN A 101 16.46 3.44 -10.54
C GLN A 101 16.97 4.82 -10.10
N THR A 102 17.33 5.67 -11.05
CA THR A 102 17.77 7.04 -10.78
C THR A 102 16.68 7.85 -10.07
N ILE A 103 15.41 7.69 -10.44
CA ILE A 103 14.29 8.34 -9.75
C ILE A 103 14.17 7.84 -8.31
N ILE A 104 14.18 6.52 -8.09
CA ILE A 104 14.09 5.93 -6.75
C ILE A 104 15.23 6.45 -5.85
N ASP A 105 16.45 6.50 -6.38
CA ASP A 105 17.62 7.00 -5.64
C ASP A 105 17.52 8.50 -5.33
N ASN A 106 17.01 9.29 -6.28
CA ASN A 106 16.76 10.71 -6.09
C ASN A 106 15.68 10.97 -5.04
N ILE A 107 14.57 10.22 -5.06
CA ILE A 107 13.52 10.25 -4.03
C ILE A 107 14.12 10.00 -2.65
N ASN A 108 14.90 8.92 -2.51
CA ASN A 108 15.56 8.60 -1.25
C ASN A 108 16.56 9.67 -0.80
N THR A 109 17.17 10.40 -1.75
CA THR A 109 18.13 11.48 -1.47
C THR A 109 17.42 12.76 -0.99
N VAL A 110 16.31 13.15 -1.62
CA VAL A 110 15.58 14.38 -1.26
C VAL A 110 14.61 14.18 -0.09
N GLY A 111 14.27 12.93 0.22
CA GLY A 111 13.37 12.54 1.30
C GLY A 111 12.04 11.99 0.79
N GLY A 112 11.41 11.17 1.63
CA GLY A 112 10.24 10.37 1.25
C GLY A 112 10.63 8.96 0.82
N PHE A 113 9.72 8.27 0.14
CA PHE A 113 9.96 6.93 -0.40
C PHE A 113 9.17 6.66 -1.68
N ALA A 114 9.67 5.71 -2.47
CA ALA A 114 9.02 5.26 -3.70
C ALA A 114 8.10 4.05 -3.47
N VAL A 115 6.90 4.08 -4.06
CA VAL A 115 5.99 2.91 -4.18
C VAL A 115 5.71 2.68 -5.66
N ILE A 116 5.94 1.47 -6.17
CA ILE A 116 5.69 1.17 -7.60
C ILE A 116 4.19 0.93 -7.82
N ASN A 117 3.61 1.59 -8.82
CA ASN A 117 2.17 1.60 -9.02
C ASN A 117 1.71 0.49 -9.96
N HIS A 118 0.50 0.00 -9.66
CA HIS A 118 -0.32 -0.91 -10.46
C HIS A 118 0.45 -1.75 -11.50
N PRO A 119 1.37 -2.66 -11.09
CA PRO A 119 2.28 -3.32 -12.03
C PRO A 119 1.56 -4.19 -13.08
N ASN A 120 0.32 -4.57 -12.78
CA ASN A 120 -0.53 -5.41 -13.62
C ASN A 120 -1.59 -4.61 -14.41
N TRP A 121 -1.46 -3.28 -14.50
CA TRP A 121 -2.24 -2.49 -15.44
C TRP A 121 -1.84 -2.81 -16.89
N GLU A 122 -2.74 -2.48 -17.83
CA GLU A 122 -2.66 -2.66 -19.28
C GLU A 122 -2.99 -4.09 -19.76
N GLN A 123 -3.24 -4.23 -21.06
CA GLN A 123 -3.76 -5.47 -21.68
C GLN A 123 -2.89 -6.70 -21.45
N ASP A 124 -1.58 -6.52 -21.31
CA ASP A 124 -0.61 -7.59 -21.05
C ASP A 124 -0.34 -7.81 -19.56
N PHE A 125 -1.08 -7.13 -18.68
CA PHE A 125 -0.96 -7.21 -17.22
C PHE A 125 0.47 -6.86 -16.78
N ASN A 126 1.08 -5.89 -17.46
CA ASN A 126 2.52 -5.70 -17.41
C ASN A 126 2.99 -4.25 -17.61
N HIS A 127 2.24 -3.29 -17.08
CA HIS A 127 2.70 -1.91 -16.95
C HIS A 127 4.09 -1.81 -16.30
N CYS A 128 4.35 -2.56 -15.22
CA CYS A 128 5.70 -2.74 -14.66
C CYS A 128 6.12 -4.21 -14.65
N SER A 129 7.20 -4.53 -15.35
CA SER A 129 7.71 -5.89 -15.47
C SER A 129 8.32 -6.43 -14.18
N PHE A 130 8.25 -7.75 -14.00
CA PHE A 130 8.93 -8.40 -12.88
C PHE A 130 10.46 -8.21 -12.95
N GLU A 131 11.04 -8.17 -14.15
CA GLU A 131 12.49 -7.93 -14.32
C GLU A 131 12.89 -6.57 -13.75
N ASN A 132 12.11 -5.53 -14.07
CA ASN A 132 12.32 -4.19 -13.51
C ASN A 132 12.17 -4.17 -11.99
N LEU A 133 11.08 -4.74 -11.46
CA LEU A 133 10.85 -4.84 -10.02
C LEU A 133 11.99 -5.59 -9.30
N ALA A 134 12.49 -6.67 -9.90
CA ALA A 134 13.57 -7.47 -9.33
C ALA A 134 14.93 -6.74 -9.41
N LYS A 135 15.15 -5.96 -10.47
CA LYS A 135 16.37 -5.18 -10.71
C LYS A 135 16.47 -3.96 -9.82
N TRP A 136 15.42 -3.15 -9.72
CA TRP A 136 15.46 -1.89 -8.98
C TRP A 136 15.62 -2.12 -7.48
N GLN A 137 16.36 -1.26 -6.81
CA GLN A 137 16.64 -1.32 -5.38
C GLN A 137 16.05 -0.11 -4.67
N ASN A 138 15.87 -0.22 -3.35
CA ASN A 138 15.53 0.89 -2.45
C ASN A 138 14.17 1.58 -2.69
N TYR A 139 13.26 0.99 -3.46
CA TYR A 139 11.84 1.35 -3.35
C TYR A 139 11.23 0.66 -2.13
N LEU A 140 10.32 1.33 -1.44
CA LEU A 140 9.75 0.82 -0.18
C LEU A 140 8.74 -0.30 -0.42
N GLY A 141 7.92 -0.17 -1.46
CA GLY A 141 6.84 -1.09 -1.73
C GLY A 141 6.31 -1.05 -3.15
N MET A 142 5.25 -1.82 -3.37
CA MET A 142 4.46 -1.80 -4.59
C MET A 142 2.98 -1.89 -4.27
N GLU A 143 2.15 -1.35 -5.15
CA GLU A 143 0.72 -1.61 -5.13
C GLU A 143 0.47 -3.09 -5.42
N ILE A 144 -0.17 -3.76 -4.47
CA ILE A 144 -0.68 -5.13 -4.61
C ILE A 144 -2.17 -5.13 -4.94
N PHE A 145 -2.83 -3.99 -4.70
CA PHE A 145 -4.21 -3.70 -5.08
C PHE A 145 -4.31 -2.26 -5.59
N ASN A 146 -4.94 -2.06 -6.75
CA ASN A 146 -5.29 -0.76 -7.28
C ASN A 146 -6.73 -0.78 -7.84
N ALA A 147 -7.61 0.03 -7.26
CA ALA A 147 -9.05 -0.04 -7.53
C ALA A 147 -9.45 0.36 -8.95
N THR A 148 -8.87 1.44 -9.48
CA THR A 148 -9.19 1.96 -10.81
C THR A 148 -8.94 0.93 -11.91
N ILE A 149 -7.96 0.03 -11.75
CA ILE A 149 -7.73 -1.05 -12.72
C ILE A 149 -8.93 -1.99 -12.83
N GLY A 150 -9.79 -2.08 -11.81
CA GLY A 150 -11.02 -2.88 -11.86
C GLY A 150 -12.00 -2.48 -12.98
N ARG A 151 -11.88 -1.26 -13.53
CA ARG A 151 -12.63 -0.78 -14.70
C ARG A 151 -11.78 -0.55 -15.96
N LEU A 152 -10.49 -0.88 -15.92
CA LEU A 152 -9.54 -0.74 -17.03
C LEU A 152 -9.02 -2.12 -17.49
N ASP A 153 -8.20 -2.13 -18.53
CA ASP A 153 -7.49 -3.34 -18.95
C ASP A 153 -6.43 -3.73 -17.90
N GLY A 154 -6.31 -5.04 -17.64
CA GLY A 154 -5.32 -5.61 -16.73
C GLY A 154 -5.94 -6.26 -15.49
N SER A 155 -5.21 -6.23 -14.37
CA SER A 155 -5.65 -6.78 -13.08
C SER A 155 -5.45 -5.77 -11.96
N GLN A 156 -6.51 -5.56 -11.16
CA GLN A 156 -6.46 -4.80 -9.91
C GLN A 156 -5.49 -5.40 -8.88
N PHE A 157 -5.15 -6.69 -9.00
CA PHE A 157 -4.22 -7.39 -8.10
C PHE A 157 -2.84 -7.58 -8.72
N ALA A 158 -1.79 -7.41 -7.90
CA ALA A 158 -0.40 -7.71 -8.23
C ALA A 158 0.34 -8.53 -7.15
N THR A 159 -0.40 -9.30 -6.35
CA THR A 159 0.15 -10.21 -5.33
C THR A 159 1.08 -11.27 -5.93
N ASP A 160 0.87 -11.65 -7.20
CA ASP A 160 1.73 -12.59 -7.95
C ASP A 160 3.17 -12.08 -8.10
N LYS A 161 3.35 -10.81 -8.49
CA LYS A 161 4.67 -10.17 -8.61
C LYS A 161 5.28 -9.93 -7.22
N TRP A 162 4.45 -9.52 -6.26
CA TRP A 162 4.89 -9.32 -4.87
C TRP A 162 5.44 -10.60 -4.26
N ASP A 163 4.71 -11.72 -4.33
CA ASP A 163 5.14 -12.99 -3.77
C ASP A 163 6.43 -13.54 -4.41
N ARG A 164 6.65 -13.27 -5.70
CA ARG A 164 7.90 -13.61 -6.39
C ARG A 164 9.08 -12.78 -5.86
N LEU A 165 8.89 -11.48 -5.59
CA LEU A 165 9.90 -10.62 -4.98
C LEU A 165 10.23 -11.09 -3.56
N LEU A 166 9.21 -11.33 -2.72
CA LEU A 166 9.40 -11.80 -1.35
C LEU A 166 10.14 -13.15 -1.33
N SER A 167 9.86 -14.04 -2.28
CA SER A 167 10.55 -15.34 -2.43
C SER A 167 12.00 -15.23 -2.88
N SER A 168 12.35 -14.19 -3.64
CA SER A 168 13.75 -13.92 -3.99
C SER A 168 14.54 -13.36 -2.80
N GLY A 169 13.87 -13.00 -1.71
CA GLY A 169 14.47 -12.42 -0.50
C GLY A 169 14.45 -10.89 -0.49
N ARG A 170 13.71 -10.28 -1.42
CA ARG A 170 13.48 -8.84 -1.41
C ARG A 170 12.58 -8.46 -0.26
N ARG A 171 12.88 -7.31 0.34
CA ARG A 171 12.05 -6.66 1.35
C ARG A 171 11.27 -5.54 0.70
N VAL A 172 9.98 -5.75 0.50
CA VAL A 172 9.07 -4.87 -0.25
C VAL A 172 7.71 -4.94 0.40
N TRP A 173 7.15 -3.80 0.79
CA TRP A 173 5.80 -3.73 1.36
C TRP A 173 4.71 -3.74 0.28
N GLY A 174 3.53 -4.26 0.62
CA GLY A 174 2.36 -4.27 -0.24
C GLY A 174 1.39 -3.14 0.13
N PHE A 175 1.04 -2.31 -0.84
CA PHE A 175 0.10 -1.20 -0.69
C PHE A 175 -1.22 -1.49 -1.40
N ALA A 176 -2.32 -0.99 -0.84
CA ALA A 176 -3.64 -1.00 -1.49
C ALA A 176 -4.13 0.44 -1.63
N ASN A 177 -4.36 0.87 -2.87
CA ASN A 177 -4.80 2.23 -3.16
C ASN A 177 -5.96 2.25 -4.17
N ASP A 178 -6.55 3.43 -4.31
CA ASP A 178 -7.69 3.66 -5.18
C ASP A 178 -7.26 4.04 -6.59
N ASP A 179 -6.28 4.96 -6.69
CA ASP A 179 -5.88 5.62 -7.93
C ASP A 179 -7.03 6.43 -8.54
N SER A 180 -7.65 7.25 -7.69
CA SER A 180 -8.96 7.81 -7.99
C SER A 180 -8.91 8.90 -9.05
N HIS A 181 -9.67 8.74 -10.13
CA HIS A 181 -9.87 9.78 -11.16
C HIS A 181 -11.31 10.29 -11.21
N LEU A 182 -12.27 9.40 -10.87
CA LEU A 182 -13.71 9.65 -10.85
C LEU A 182 -14.27 9.41 -9.44
N LEU A 183 -14.74 10.47 -8.78
CA LEU A 183 -15.25 10.38 -7.39
C LEU A 183 -16.48 9.46 -7.23
N SER A 184 -17.19 9.15 -8.31
CA SER A 184 -18.34 8.24 -8.32
C SER A 184 -17.97 6.77 -8.44
N GLU A 185 -16.75 6.47 -8.89
CA GLU A 185 -16.36 5.12 -9.29
C GLU A 185 -15.12 4.62 -8.54
N ASP A 186 -14.14 5.49 -8.29
CA ASP A 186 -12.78 5.06 -7.93
C ASP A 186 -12.41 5.33 -6.46
N VAL A 187 -13.33 5.82 -5.62
CA VAL A 187 -13.02 6.23 -4.24
C VAL A 187 -13.54 5.23 -3.23
N ASN A 188 -12.74 4.97 -2.19
CA ASN A 188 -13.11 4.15 -1.03
C ASN A 188 -13.30 2.67 -1.42
N MET A 189 -12.42 2.16 -2.27
CA MET A 189 -12.43 0.77 -2.75
C MET A 189 -11.23 -0.02 -2.22
N GLY A 190 -10.06 0.61 -2.11
CA GLY A 190 -8.86 0.07 -1.45
C GLY A 190 -8.13 1.14 -0.67
N TRP A 191 -7.54 0.79 0.47
CA TRP A 191 -6.83 1.74 1.34
C TRP A 191 -5.82 1.03 2.23
N ASN A 192 -4.97 1.82 2.89
CA ASN A 192 -4.01 1.34 3.87
C ASN A 192 -4.51 1.65 5.29
N MET A 193 -4.35 0.68 6.19
CA MET A 193 -4.66 0.77 7.62
C MET A 193 -3.32 0.84 8.38
N VAL A 194 -2.93 2.05 8.77
CA VAL A 194 -1.61 2.36 9.34
C VAL A 194 -1.66 2.29 10.86
N CYS A 195 -0.89 1.39 11.45
CA CYS A 195 -0.89 1.13 12.89
C CYS A 195 0.05 2.11 13.60
N THR A 196 -0.42 3.33 13.86
CA THR A 196 0.33 4.36 14.60
C THR A 196 -0.58 5.17 15.52
N ALA A 197 -0.07 5.55 16.69
CA ALA A 197 -0.76 6.48 17.60
C ALA A 197 -0.44 7.96 17.27
N ASP A 198 0.61 8.22 16.49
CA ASP A 198 1.00 9.56 16.08
C ASP A 198 0.20 9.98 14.83
N ARG A 199 -0.82 10.82 15.05
CA ARG A 199 -1.69 11.40 14.02
C ARG A 199 -1.02 12.57 13.31
N SER A 200 0.12 12.32 12.67
CA SER A 200 0.87 13.29 11.88
C SER A 200 1.45 12.65 10.62
N VAL A 201 1.88 13.47 9.66
CA VAL A 201 2.60 12.99 8.47
C VAL A 201 3.84 12.19 8.91
N ALA A 202 4.60 12.68 9.90
CA ALA A 202 5.78 11.96 10.40
C ALA A 202 5.45 10.58 10.98
N GLY A 203 4.36 10.49 11.76
CA GLY A 203 3.87 9.23 12.33
C GLY A 203 3.44 8.22 11.26
N LEU A 204 2.79 8.69 10.19
CA LEU A 204 2.41 7.84 9.05
C LEU A 204 3.65 7.36 8.27
N MET A 205 4.59 8.26 7.96
CA MET A 205 5.81 7.95 7.23
C MET A 205 6.68 6.93 7.98
N ASP A 206 6.85 7.08 9.31
CA ASP A 206 7.57 6.10 10.14
C ASP A 206 6.91 4.72 10.10
N ALA A 207 5.58 4.66 10.24
CA ALA A 207 4.84 3.41 10.21
C ALA A 207 4.93 2.70 8.84
N PHE A 208 4.84 3.44 7.74
CA PHE A 208 5.07 2.89 6.40
C PHE A 208 6.49 2.34 6.25
N GLN A 209 7.51 3.10 6.69
CA GLN A 209 8.91 2.67 6.57
C GLN A 209 9.16 1.34 7.31
N ARG A 210 8.55 1.16 8.48
CA ARG A 210 8.66 -0.05 9.31
C ARG A 210 7.71 -1.19 8.89
N GLY A 211 6.82 -0.96 7.93
CA GLY A 211 5.81 -1.95 7.51
C GLY A 211 4.65 -2.12 8.50
N CYS A 212 4.47 -1.20 9.46
CA CYS A 212 3.45 -1.26 10.50
C CYS A 212 2.09 -0.78 9.98
N PHE A 213 1.59 -1.41 8.92
CA PHE A 213 0.31 -1.13 8.27
C PHE A 213 -0.19 -2.36 7.52
N TYR A 214 -1.42 -2.36 6.97
CA TYR A 214 -1.90 -3.41 6.07
C TYR A 214 -2.82 -2.82 5.00
N GLY A 215 -2.89 -3.44 3.82
CA GLY A 215 -3.84 -3.05 2.77
C GLY A 215 -5.23 -3.64 3.04
N SER A 216 -6.30 -2.94 2.67
CA SER A 216 -7.68 -3.41 2.88
C SER A 216 -8.63 -2.88 1.81
N THR A 217 -9.65 -3.68 1.49
CA THR A 217 -10.85 -3.30 0.72
C THR A 217 -12.12 -3.44 1.55
N GLY A 218 -12.00 -3.60 2.87
CA GLY A 218 -13.14 -3.69 3.80
C GLY A 218 -12.91 -4.54 5.04
N VAL A 219 -11.94 -5.47 5.02
CA VAL A 219 -11.63 -6.29 6.21
C VAL A 219 -10.73 -5.52 7.17
N THR A 220 -11.03 -5.60 8.47
CA THR A 220 -10.20 -4.99 9.53
C THR A 220 -9.50 -6.08 10.30
N ILE A 221 -8.20 -5.91 10.52
CA ILE A 221 -7.41 -6.81 11.36
C ILE A 221 -7.45 -6.26 12.78
N ASP A 222 -8.03 -7.02 13.70
CA ASP A 222 -8.19 -6.61 15.09
C ASP A 222 -6.90 -6.78 15.87
N ASN A 223 -6.14 -7.84 15.57
CA ASN A 223 -4.93 -8.16 16.29
C ASN A 223 -4.02 -9.11 15.50
N ILE A 224 -2.70 -8.96 15.70
CA ILE A 224 -1.69 -9.92 15.28
C ILE A 224 -0.75 -10.18 16.45
N THR A 225 -0.61 -11.45 16.83
CA THR A 225 0.30 -11.87 17.90
C THR A 225 1.37 -12.80 17.37
N VAL A 226 2.62 -12.56 17.77
CA VAL A 226 3.75 -13.46 17.49
C VAL A 226 4.30 -13.98 18.81
N THR A 227 4.28 -15.30 19.01
CA THR A 227 4.77 -15.97 20.23
C THR A 227 5.67 -17.14 19.86
N GLY A 228 6.98 -17.02 20.14
CA GLY A 228 7.96 -18.01 19.68
C GLY A 228 7.98 -18.08 18.16
N ASN A 229 7.65 -19.25 17.60
CA ASN A 229 7.53 -19.46 16.16
C ASN A 229 6.07 -19.39 15.66
N SER A 230 5.12 -19.04 16.52
CA SER A 230 3.69 -18.95 16.16
C SER A 230 3.31 -17.55 15.74
N ILE A 231 2.50 -17.44 14.68
CA ILE A 231 1.85 -16.20 14.25
C ILE A 231 0.34 -16.43 14.26
N LYS A 232 -0.39 -15.58 14.99
CA LYS A 232 -1.84 -15.56 15.05
C LYS A 232 -2.38 -14.25 14.47
N VAL A 233 -3.36 -14.34 13.58
CA VAL A 233 -4.07 -13.21 12.97
C VAL A 233 -5.55 -13.32 13.30
N GLU A 234 -6.15 -12.21 13.75
CA GLU A 234 -7.55 -12.10 14.12
C GLU A 234 -8.21 -10.95 13.35
N ALA A 235 -9.32 -11.22 12.68
CA ALA A 235 -10.10 -10.27 11.90
C ALA A 235 -11.58 -10.64 11.96
N ALA A 236 -12.35 -9.99 12.84
CA ALA A 236 -13.71 -10.36 13.22
C ALA A 236 -14.71 -10.35 12.06
N ASN A 237 -14.47 -9.50 11.05
CA ASN A 237 -15.28 -9.44 9.83
C ASN A 237 -14.70 -10.26 8.66
N ALA A 238 -13.72 -11.13 8.91
CA ALA A 238 -13.26 -12.11 7.94
C ALA A 238 -14.10 -13.40 8.00
N ASP A 239 -14.50 -13.88 6.83
CA ASP A 239 -15.13 -15.18 6.63
C ASP A 239 -14.07 -16.28 6.46
N ARG A 240 -12.87 -15.92 5.99
CA ARG A 240 -11.75 -16.84 5.79
C ARG A 240 -10.42 -16.13 6.00
N ILE A 241 -9.46 -16.80 6.63
CA ILE A 241 -8.06 -16.34 6.72
C ILE A 241 -7.15 -17.39 6.12
N ILE A 242 -6.20 -16.96 5.28
CA ILE A 242 -5.26 -17.80 4.55
C ILE A 242 -3.83 -17.32 4.83
N ALA A 243 -2.93 -18.25 5.13
CA ALA A 243 -1.51 -17.99 5.25
C ALA A 243 -0.78 -18.43 3.97
N PHE A 244 0.11 -17.56 3.47
CA PHE A 244 0.89 -17.75 2.25
C PHE A 244 2.39 -17.68 2.51
N HIS A 245 3.13 -18.42 1.68
CA HIS A 245 4.59 -18.43 1.66
C HIS A 245 5.09 -18.79 0.26
N HIS A 246 6.40 -18.70 -0.01
CA HIS A 246 7.05 -19.19 -1.24
C HIS A 246 6.21 -19.10 -2.54
N VAL A 247 6.28 -17.95 -3.19
CA VAL A 247 5.61 -17.63 -4.46
C VAL A 247 4.08 -17.78 -4.33
N GLY A 248 3.52 -17.34 -3.20
CA GLY A 248 2.08 -17.29 -3.00
C GLY A 248 1.44 -18.67 -2.80
N ARG A 249 2.21 -19.67 -2.37
CA ARG A 249 1.67 -20.97 -2.00
C ARG A 249 0.95 -20.87 -0.66
N GLU A 250 -0.31 -21.31 -0.65
CA GLU A 250 -1.08 -21.50 0.58
C GLU A 250 -0.44 -22.58 1.47
N ILE A 251 -0.29 -22.28 2.77
CA ILE A 251 0.24 -23.22 3.78
C ILE A 251 -0.77 -23.60 4.85
N ALA A 252 -1.75 -22.75 5.12
CA ALA A 252 -2.83 -23.01 6.05
C ALA A 252 -4.00 -22.06 5.74
N HIS A 253 -5.20 -22.48 6.10
CA HIS A 253 -6.38 -21.63 6.09
C HIS A 253 -7.35 -22.04 7.19
N VAL A 254 -8.29 -21.15 7.49
CA VAL A 254 -9.47 -21.41 8.31
C VAL A 254 -10.66 -20.73 7.67
N GLU A 255 -11.81 -21.39 7.68
CA GLU A 255 -13.11 -20.74 7.45
C GLU A 255 -13.54 -20.13 8.79
N GLY A 256 -13.26 -18.84 8.97
CA GLY A 256 -13.46 -18.11 10.21
C GLY A 256 -12.51 -16.92 10.37
N SER A 257 -12.62 -16.25 11.51
CA SER A 257 -12.01 -14.95 11.80
C SER A 257 -10.69 -15.00 12.58
N SER A 258 -10.12 -16.19 12.80
CA SER A 258 -8.87 -16.35 13.56
C SER A 258 -8.05 -17.54 13.06
N LEU A 259 -6.84 -17.28 12.56
CA LEU A 259 -5.88 -18.30 12.14
C LEU A 259 -4.60 -18.18 12.96
N GLU A 260 -4.11 -19.31 13.48
CA GLU A 260 -2.80 -19.43 14.09
C GLU A 260 -1.98 -20.50 13.35
N ILE A 261 -0.73 -20.19 13.05
CA ILE A 261 0.20 -21.13 12.40
C ILE A 261 1.52 -21.18 13.15
N GLU A 262 2.20 -22.32 13.08
CA GLU A 262 3.60 -22.44 13.44
C GLU A 262 4.47 -22.30 12.19
N VAL A 263 5.45 -21.40 12.23
CA VAL A 263 6.43 -21.25 11.14
C VAL A 263 7.48 -22.35 11.26
N THR A 264 7.74 -23.08 10.18
CA THR A 264 8.63 -24.26 10.16
C THR A 264 9.76 -24.11 9.11
N GLU A 265 10.73 -23.23 9.33
CA GLU A 265 12.07 -23.06 8.68
C GLU A 265 12.22 -23.14 7.14
N LYS A 266 11.16 -23.32 6.34
CA LYS A 266 11.23 -23.47 4.86
C LYS A 266 10.75 -22.25 4.07
N SER A 267 10.59 -21.10 4.72
CA SER A 267 10.15 -19.88 4.03
C SER A 267 11.01 -18.68 4.36
N LYS A 268 11.16 -17.76 3.40
CA LYS A 268 11.76 -16.43 3.61
C LYS A 268 10.77 -15.42 4.17
N TYR A 269 9.48 -15.66 3.96
CA TYR A 269 8.39 -14.83 4.47
C TYR A 269 7.14 -15.66 4.77
N VAL A 270 6.28 -15.14 5.62
CA VAL A 270 4.87 -15.53 5.72
C VAL A 270 4.04 -14.26 5.59
N ARG A 271 2.90 -14.32 4.90
CA ARG A 271 1.90 -13.25 4.93
C ARG A 271 0.50 -13.86 5.01
N PHE A 272 -0.49 -13.04 5.32
CA PHE A 272 -1.87 -13.47 5.49
C PHE A 272 -2.81 -12.65 4.61
N GLU A 273 -3.83 -13.31 4.08
CA GLU A 273 -5.00 -12.65 3.50
C GLU A 273 -6.22 -12.99 4.35
N CYS A 274 -6.94 -11.96 4.78
CA CYS A 274 -8.21 -12.09 5.47
C CYS A 274 -9.31 -11.72 4.47
N LEU A 275 -10.15 -12.67 4.08
CA LEU A 275 -11.23 -12.48 3.12
C LEU A 275 -12.54 -12.32 3.88
N GLY A 276 -13.31 -11.28 3.56
CA GLY A 276 -14.63 -11.02 4.11
C GLY A 276 -15.73 -11.18 3.06
N HIS A 277 -16.89 -10.59 3.32
CA HIS A 277 -18.03 -10.69 2.42
C HIS A 277 -17.71 -10.05 1.05
N GLY A 278 -17.93 -10.81 -0.03
CA GLY A 278 -17.86 -10.31 -1.39
C GLY A 278 -16.41 -10.13 -1.86
N LEU A 279 -16.03 -8.90 -2.18
CA LEU A 279 -14.66 -8.55 -2.61
C LEU A 279 -13.84 -7.90 -1.49
N GLN A 280 -14.36 -7.91 -0.25
CA GLN A 280 -13.64 -7.37 0.90
C GLN A 280 -12.48 -8.27 1.28
N ALA A 281 -11.30 -7.67 1.46
CA ALA A 281 -10.10 -8.36 1.87
C ALA A 281 -9.21 -7.45 2.73
N ALA A 282 -8.24 -8.05 3.40
CA ALA A 282 -7.09 -7.38 3.99
C ALA A 282 -5.82 -8.22 3.78
N TRP A 283 -4.70 -7.56 3.49
CA TRP A 283 -3.39 -8.18 3.26
C TRP A 283 -2.39 -7.67 4.28
N THR A 284 -1.86 -8.57 5.12
CA THR A 284 -0.78 -8.21 6.03
C THR A 284 0.52 -7.97 5.26
N GLN A 285 1.40 -7.14 5.81
CA GLN A 285 2.81 -7.14 5.42
C GLN A 285 3.46 -8.47 5.75
N PRO A 286 4.47 -8.88 4.97
CA PRO A 286 5.19 -10.12 5.22
C PRO A 286 5.96 -10.06 6.54
N PHE A 287 5.86 -11.14 7.29
CA PHE A 287 6.76 -11.48 8.38
C PHE A 287 8.00 -12.12 7.78
N TYR A 288 9.16 -11.47 7.90
CA TYR A 288 10.41 -12.02 7.37
C TYR A 288 10.99 -13.06 8.31
N ILE A 289 11.44 -14.18 7.75
CA ILE A 289 11.93 -15.34 8.51
C ILE A 289 13.43 -15.54 8.24
N SER A 290 14.21 -15.68 9.32
CA SER A 290 15.67 -15.91 9.28
C SER A 290 16.16 -16.90 10.33
#